data_AF-A0A3B5LKZ4-F1
#
_entry.id   AF-A0A3B5LKZ4-F1
#
_cell.length_a   1.000
_cell.length_b   1.000
_cell.length_c   1.000
_cell.angle_alpha   90.00
_cell.angle_beta   90.00
_cell.angle_gamma   90.00
#
_symmetry.space_group_name_H-M   'P 1'
#
loop_
_entity.id
_entity.type
_entity.pdbx_description
1 polymer ?
#
loop_
_entity_poly.entity_id
_entity_poly.type
_entity_poly.pdbx_seq_one_letter_code
_entity_poly.pdbx_strand_id
1 'polypeptide(L)'
;MVPLACPLSVLPPLGQHMLVVLNSIAFYLHSAVTGGLNTGSPITFPEEDEDPRVSEDTTSPKGIWGFLKGVAGNPVVRNVLNKTKHSVESMITTLDPGMAPYIKSGGDIDIVVASDKDMSVQAVREAFQEVFGMATVTGEPSQSNIAPQPVGYAAGAKGAQERIDGLRRAGVIHEKQPVVALENFIAELFPEKWFDIGCLILEDPGHGICVEVFTQATPLTLEHIQQAHSLTPPDYSLRWSGLVVTVGEILERSLPNISRTDWHKSVTGLSQHHIIQCAAKVLAGLYKQQLLPWTE
;
A
#
# COMPACT_ATOMS: atom_id res chain seq x y z
N MET A 1 -41.79 54.53 -31.33
CA MET A 1 -42.88 53.82 -32.02
C MET A 1 -42.27 52.66 -32.79
N VAL A 2 -43.03 51.56 -32.88
CA VAL A 2 -42.72 50.20 -33.39
C VAL A 2 -42.15 49.23 -32.32
N PRO A 3 -42.86 48.11 -32.03
CA PRO A 3 -42.58 47.20 -30.91
C PRO A 3 -42.02 45.80 -31.33
N LEU A 4 -41.58 45.06 -30.30
CA LEU A 4 -41.57 43.59 -30.08
C LEU A 4 -41.43 42.61 -31.26
N ALA A 5 -40.38 41.79 -31.22
CA ALA A 5 -40.46 40.32 -31.35
C ALA A 5 -39.16 39.64 -30.86
N CYS A 6 -39.28 38.73 -29.88
CA CYS A 6 -38.28 37.68 -29.61
C CYS A 6 -38.22 36.69 -30.79
N PRO A 7 -37.13 35.92 -30.90
CA PRO A 7 -37.34 34.48 -30.90
C PRO A 7 -36.35 33.67 -30.07
N LEU A 8 -36.82 32.44 -29.86
CA LEU A 8 -36.39 31.34 -29.01
C LEU A 8 -34.89 31.01 -28.96
N SER A 9 -34.51 30.64 -27.73
CA SER A 9 -33.44 29.74 -27.31
C SER A 9 -33.25 28.49 -28.17
N VAL A 10 -31.99 28.20 -28.50
CA VAL A 10 -31.51 26.88 -28.96
C VAL A 10 -30.44 26.40 -27.97
N LEU A 11 -30.76 25.35 -27.21
CA LEU A 11 -29.80 24.58 -26.41
C LEU A 11 -28.89 23.73 -27.32
N PRO A 12 -27.60 23.54 -26.98
CA PRO A 12 -26.82 22.43 -27.52
C PRO A 12 -27.08 21.14 -26.72
N PRO A 13 -26.87 19.96 -27.33
CA PRO A 13 -27.39 18.68 -26.84
C PRO A 13 -26.57 18.09 -25.69
N LEU A 14 -27.30 17.45 -24.77
CA LEU A 14 -26.80 16.60 -23.68
C LEU A 14 -25.93 15.47 -24.24
N GLY A 15 -24.62 15.58 -24.01
CA GLY A 15 -23.66 14.49 -24.17
C GLY A 15 -23.91 13.39 -23.14
N GLN A 16 -23.70 12.16 -23.58
CA GLN A 16 -23.95 10.91 -22.87
C GLN A 16 -23.51 10.91 -21.40
N HIS A 17 -24.42 10.44 -20.56
CA HIS A 17 -24.23 10.19 -19.14
C HIS A 17 -22.97 9.35 -18.88
N MET A 18 -21.98 10.01 -18.28
CA MET A 18 -20.86 9.38 -17.58
C MET A 18 -21.41 8.74 -16.31
N LEU A 19 -21.71 7.44 -16.39
CA LEU A 19 -21.88 6.59 -15.23
C LEU A 19 -20.46 6.29 -14.71
N VAL A 20 -20.01 6.99 -13.66
CA VAL A 20 -18.87 6.53 -12.86
C VAL A 20 -19.33 6.40 -11.42
N VAL A 21 -19.17 5.16 -10.98
CA VAL A 21 -19.70 4.52 -9.78
C VAL A 21 -18.92 4.99 -8.56
N LEU A 22 -19.62 5.50 -7.55
CA LEU A 22 -19.16 5.46 -6.17
C LEU A 22 -19.23 4.00 -5.71
N ASN A 23 -18.11 3.28 -5.88
CA ASN A 23 -17.63 2.12 -5.11
C ASN A 23 -16.68 1.27 -5.96
N SER A 24 -15.53 0.98 -5.36
CA SER A 24 -14.60 -0.13 -5.67
C SER A 24 -13.64 0.05 -6.86
N ILE A 25 -12.36 0.14 -6.51
CA ILE A 25 -11.14 -0.33 -7.19
C ILE A 25 -11.28 -0.50 -8.71
N ALA A 26 -10.84 0.51 -9.47
CA ALA A 26 -10.64 0.38 -10.92
C ALA A 26 -9.16 0.06 -11.20
N PHE A 27 -8.90 -1.18 -11.62
CA PHE A 27 -7.65 -1.59 -12.24
C PHE A 27 -7.48 -0.87 -13.59
N TYR A 28 -6.36 -0.17 -13.78
CA TYR A 28 -5.88 0.21 -15.11
C TYR A 28 -4.71 -0.70 -15.47
N LEU A 29 -4.97 -1.74 -16.28
CA LEU A 29 -3.93 -2.45 -17.03
C LEU A 29 -3.92 -1.90 -18.45
N HIS A 30 -2.79 -1.30 -18.86
CA HIS A 30 -2.55 -0.99 -20.26
C HIS A 30 -2.18 -2.28 -20.99
N SER A 31 -3.06 -2.77 -21.86
CA SER A 31 -2.77 -3.87 -22.77
C SER A 31 -2.22 -3.30 -24.09
N ALA A 32 -1.01 -3.70 -24.47
CA ALA A 32 -0.44 -3.41 -25.78
C ALA A 32 -0.39 -4.70 -26.60
N VAL A 33 -1.18 -4.77 -27.68
CA VAL A 33 -1.13 -5.79 -28.73
C VAL A 33 -1.28 -5.02 -30.04
N THR A 34 -0.34 -5.07 -31.00
CA THR A 34 -0.26 -6.10 -32.04
C THR A 34 0.92 -5.91 -33.00
N GLY A 35 1.43 -7.04 -33.49
CA GLY A 35 2.10 -7.23 -34.80
C GLY A 35 3.56 -7.68 -34.69
N GLY A 36 4.04 -8.84 -35.17
CA GLY A 36 3.47 -9.95 -35.94
C GLY A 36 4.61 -10.69 -36.67
N LEU A 37 4.45 -12.02 -36.84
CA LEU A 37 5.12 -12.98 -37.75
C LEU A 37 6.25 -13.91 -37.24
N ASN A 38 5.83 -15.18 -37.06
CA ASN A 38 6.41 -16.49 -37.44
C ASN A 38 7.91 -16.79 -37.26
N THR A 39 8.20 -17.87 -36.51
CA THR A 39 8.84 -19.11 -37.03
C THR A 39 8.77 -20.27 -36.01
N GLY A 40 8.23 -21.43 -36.43
CA GLY A 40 8.74 -22.79 -36.13
C GLY A 40 8.48 -23.45 -34.77
N SER A 41 7.52 -24.37 -34.71
CA SER A 41 7.29 -25.40 -33.66
C SER A 41 8.39 -26.49 -33.64
N PRO A 42 8.21 -27.68 -33.01
CA PRO A 42 7.67 -28.08 -31.70
C PRO A 42 8.59 -29.10 -30.99
N ILE A 43 8.63 -29.21 -29.65
CA ILE A 43 9.08 -30.50 -29.06
C ILE A 43 8.35 -30.84 -27.75
N THR A 44 7.60 -31.94 -27.82
CA THR A 44 7.05 -32.76 -26.73
C THR A 44 8.06 -33.86 -26.41
N PHE A 45 8.23 -34.20 -25.13
CA PHE A 45 8.94 -35.41 -24.71
C PHE A 45 8.22 -36.09 -23.51
N PRO A 46 8.40 -37.40 -23.33
CA PRO A 46 7.31 -38.36 -23.12
C PRO A 46 7.20 -38.88 -21.68
N GLU A 47 6.06 -39.51 -21.40
CA GLU A 47 5.83 -40.41 -20.27
C GLU A 47 6.60 -41.73 -20.49
N GLU A 48 7.25 -42.23 -19.43
CA GLU A 48 7.85 -43.57 -19.40
C GLU A 48 7.07 -44.46 -18.42
N ASP A 49 6.41 -45.47 -18.98
CA ASP A 49 5.83 -46.62 -18.29
C ASP A 49 6.90 -47.72 -18.05
N GLU A 50 6.76 -48.35 -16.88
CA GLU A 50 7.07 -49.73 -16.46
C GLU A 50 8.36 -50.47 -16.87
N ASP A 51 9.00 -51.09 -15.86
CA ASP A 51 9.69 -52.39 -16.03
C ASP A 51 9.34 -53.34 -14.84
N PRO A 52 9.12 -54.65 -15.06
CA PRO A 52 8.41 -55.52 -14.13
C PRO A 52 9.29 -56.65 -13.51
N ARG A 53 8.66 -57.38 -12.56
CA ARG A 53 8.99 -58.75 -12.08
C ARG A 53 10.19 -58.90 -11.13
N VAL A 54 10.28 -59.82 -10.16
CA VAL A 54 9.43 -60.87 -9.52
C VAL A 54 10.28 -61.37 -8.33
N SER A 55 9.68 -61.74 -7.19
CA SER A 55 9.89 -63.03 -6.48
C SER A 55 9.38 -63.03 -5.03
N GLU A 56 8.67 -64.11 -4.72
CA GLU A 56 7.96 -64.50 -3.50
C GLU A 56 8.87 -64.92 -2.32
N ASP A 57 8.36 -64.81 -1.08
CA ASP A 57 7.90 -65.96 -0.24
C ASP A 57 7.59 -65.46 1.20
N THR A 58 6.32 -65.44 1.63
CA THR A 58 5.59 -66.51 2.37
C THR A 58 6.07 -66.75 3.81
N THR A 59 5.26 -66.36 4.82
CA THR A 59 4.66 -67.28 5.82
C THR A 59 3.88 -66.58 6.97
N SER A 60 2.56 -66.69 6.88
CA SER A 60 1.56 -67.04 7.93
C SER A 60 1.52 -66.35 9.33
N PRO A 61 0.34 -65.84 9.74
CA PRO A 61 0.02 -65.41 11.11
C PRO A 61 -0.76 -66.47 11.92
N LYS A 62 -0.37 -66.71 13.18
CA LYS A 62 -1.11 -67.36 14.28
C LYS A 62 -0.45 -66.86 15.57
N GLY A 63 -1.09 -66.48 16.67
CA GLY A 63 -2.43 -66.67 17.18
C GLY A 63 -2.29 -66.75 18.72
N ILE A 64 -3.25 -66.14 19.40
CA ILE A 64 -3.93 -66.72 20.58
C ILE A 64 -3.32 -66.56 21.99
N TRP A 65 -3.98 -65.64 22.73
CA TRP A 65 -4.50 -65.74 24.13
C TRP A 65 -3.58 -65.86 25.35
N GLY A 66 -3.96 -65.12 26.40
CA GLY A 66 -3.55 -65.34 27.80
C GLY A 66 -3.50 -64.04 28.61
N PHE A 67 -4.60 -63.29 28.76
CA PHE A 67 -5.59 -63.43 29.84
C PHE A 67 -5.02 -63.69 31.25
N LEU A 68 -5.42 -62.79 32.15
CA LEU A 68 -5.52 -62.89 33.63
C LEU A 68 -4.24 -62.51 34.40
N LYS A 69 -4.28 -61.80 35.54
CA LYS A 69 -5.34 -61.18 36.36
C LYS A 69 -4.62 -60.61 37.60
N GLY A 70 -5.07 -59.47 38.10
CA GLY A 70 -4.88 -59.09 39.51
C GLY A 70 -3.96 -57.90 39.75
N VAL A 71 -4.09 -57.09 40.79
CA VAL A 71 -5.03 -56.94 41.92
C VAL A 71 -4.69 -55.55 42.51
N ALA A 72 -5.68 -54.87 43.10
CA ALA A 72 -5.58 -53.82 44.14
C ALA A 72 -5.15 -52.37 43.80
N GLY A 73 -6.10 -51.45 44.05
CA GLY A 73 -6.03 -50.28 44.95
C GLY A 73 -4.77 -49.40 45.08
N ASN A 74 -4.89 -48.16 44.56
CA ASN A 74 -4.60 -46.80 45.13
C ASN A 74 -3.50 -46.59 46.24
N PRO A 75 -2.95 -45.37 46.47
CA PRO A 75 -2.31 -44.30 45.67
C PRO A 75 -0.84 -43.96 46.12
N VAL A 76 -0.18 -43.00 45.43
CA VAL A 76 1.10 -42.30 45.77
C VAL A 76 2.35 -43.19 45.51
N VAL A 77 3.40 -42.82 44.75
CA VAL A 77 4.32 -41.66 44.81
C VAL A 77 5.05 -41.49 43.46
N ARG A 78 5.37 -40.21 43.19
CA ARG A 78 6.12 -39.60 42.08
C ARG A 78 7.55 -40.14 41.84
N ASN A 79 8.03 -39.79 40.63
CA ASN A 79 9.42 -39.44 40.25
C ASN A 79 10.42 -40.55 39.88
N VAL A 80 10.39 -40.96 38.62
CA VAL A 80 11.53 -41.08 37.68
C VAL A 80 10.90 -41.36 36.32
N LEU A 81 11.09 -40.58 35.25
CA LEU A 81 12.37 -40.41 34.59
C LEU A 81 12.28 -39.18 33.66
N ASN A 82 13.27 -38.31 33.77
CA ASN A 82 13.63 -37.35 32.75
C ASN A 82 13.99 -38.07 31.44
N LYS A 83 13.58 -37.48 30.31
CA LYS A 83 14.04 -37.65 28.91
C LYS A 83 12.93 -38.08 27.94
N THR A 84 12.24 -37.07 27.41
CA THR A 84 11.82 -37.05 26.01
C THR A 84 11.98 -35.60 25.53
N LYS A 85 13.12 -35.24 24.94
CA LYS A 85 13.40 -35.30 23.49
C LYS A 85 12.73 -34.13 22.74
N HIS A 86 13.21 -32.92 22.98
CA HIS A 86 13.21 -31.83 22.00
C HIS A 86 14.57 -31.11 22.04
N SER A 87 15.60 -31.86 21.61
CA SER A 87 16.72 -31.31 20.83
C SER A 87 16.20 -31.40 19.39
N VAL A 88 16.26 -30.43 18.49
CA VAL A 88 17.21 -29.38 18.08
C VAL A 88 16.33 -28.41 17.24
N GLU A 89 16.57 -27.11 17.07
CA GLU A 89 17.69 -26.51 16.36
C GLU A 89 17.88 -25.08 16.90
N SER A 90 18.86 -24.89 17.80
CA SER A 90 19.53 -23.60 17.84
C SER A 90 20.52 -23.65 16.70
N MET A 91 20.16 -23.09 15.55
CA MET A 91 21.17 -22.63 14.61
C MET A 91 21.95 -21.53 15.34
N ILE A 92 23.02 -21.95 16.00
CA ILE A 92 24.14 -21.10 16.38
C ILE A 92 24.83 -20.76 15.06
N THR A 93 24.28 -19.78 14.35
CA THR A 93 25.08 -19.03 13.39
C THR A 93 26.03 -18.22 14.26
N THR A 94 27.32 -18.54 14.17
CA THR A 94 28.38 -17.65 14.65
C THR A 94 28.36 -16.40 13.78
N LEU A 95 27.39 -15.52 14.03
CA LEU A 95 27.31 -14.21 13.40
C LEU A 95 28.39 -13.34 14.04
N ASP A 96 29.27 -12.83 13.19
CA ASP A 96 30.22 -11.77 13.51
C ASP A 96 29.44 -10.62 14.22
N PRO A 97 29.93 -10.06 15.35
CA PRO A 97 29.31 -8.91 16.01
C PRO A 97 28.99 -7.72 15.08
N GLY A 98 29.64 -7.64 13.90
CA GLY A 98 29.33 -6.68 12.84
C GLY A 98 28.02 -6.92 12.06
N MET A 99 27.38 -8.09 12.19
CA MET A 99 26.15 -8.46 11.46
C MET A 99 24.87 -8.38 12.30
N ALA A 100 24.97 -7.92 13.56
CA ALA A 100 23.83 -7.72 14.46
C ALA A 100 22.70 -6.80 13.94
N PRO A 101 22.92 -5.83 13.03
CA PRO A 101 21.81 -5.06 12.44
C PRO A 101 20.90 -5.91 11.54
N TYR A 102 21.39 -7.03 11.01
CA TYR A 102 20.65 -7.91 10.08
C TYR A 102 19.88 -9.04 10.77
N ILE A 103 19.89 -9.10 12.11
CA ILE A 103 19.18 -10.13 12.90
C ILE A 103 17.88 -9.55 13.51
N LYS A 104 17.61 -8.26 13.29
CA LYS A 104 16.31 -7.64 13.60
C LYS A 104 15.51 -7.24 12.35
N SER A 105 15.98 -7.64 11.16
CA SER A 105 15.28 -7.49 9.87
C SER A 105 14.41 -8.71 9.56
N GLY A 106 13.59 -9.14 10.53
CA GLY A 106 12.60 -10.20 10.33
C GLY A 106 11.42 -9.69 9.50
N GLY A 107 11.64 -9.38 8.23
CA GLY A 107 10.65 -8.95 7.25
C GLY A 107 10.76 -9.76 5.96
N ASP A 108 9.66 -10.26 5.41
CA ASP A 108 9.58 -10.78 4.03
C ASP A 108 9.71 -9.63 3.00
N ILE A 109 9.57 -8.38 3.49
CA ILE A 109 9.75 -7.17 2.69
C ILE A 109 10.40 -6.02 3.47
N ASP A 110 11.21 -5.23 2.76
CA ASP A 110 11.82 -3.97 3.22
C ASP A 110 11.36 -2.81 2.33
N ILE A 111 10.79 -1.76 2.94
CA ILE A 111 10.14 -0.65 2.25
C ILE A 111 10.61 0.67 2.86
N VAL A 112 10.96 1.61 1.97
CA VAL A 112 11.26 2.99 2.38
C VAL A 112 10.03 3.87 2.16
N VAL A 113 9.71 4.70 3.14
CA VAL A 113 8.72 5.77 3.01
C VAL A 113 9.46 7.07 2.73
N ALA A 114 9.12 7.77 1.64
CA ALA A 114 9.69 9.07 1.28
C ALA A 114 9.10 10.22 2.11
N SER A 115 9.23 10.08 3.44
CA SER A 115 8.81 11.04 4.46
C SER A 115 9.53 10.72 5.77
N ASP A 116 9.90 11.76 6.52
CA ASP A 116 10.42 11.69 7.88
C ASP A 116 9.34 11.98 8.95
N LYS A 117 8.11 12.26 8.51
CA LYS A 117 7.00 12.51 9.44
C LYS A 117 6.55 11.20 10.07
N ASP A 118 6.77 11.07 11.38
CA ASP A 118 6.37 9.91 12.20
C ASP A 118 4.94 9.43 11.89
N MET A 119 3.99 10.35 11.79
CA MET A 119 2.59 10.02 11.49
C MET A 119 2.41 9.25 10.17
N SER A 120 3.11 9.65 9.10
CA SER A 120 3.01 9.00 7.79
C SER A 120 3.76 7.68 7.78
N VAL A 121 4.98 7.66 8.33
CA VAL A 121 5.83 6.46 8.38
C VAL A 121 5.16 5.38 9.21
N GLN A 122 4.58 5.74 10.37
CA GLN A 122 3.90 4.80 11.25
C GLN A 122 2.61 4.26 10.62
N ALA A 123 1.80 5.11 9.97
CA ALA A 123 0.58 4.67 9.30
C ALA A 123 0.87 3.65 8.18
N VAL A 124 1.93 3.88 7.39
CA VAL A 124 2.40 2.94 6.36
C VAL A 124 2.95 1.67 7.01
N ARG A 125 3.78 1.79 8.05
CA ARG A 125 4.33 0.64 8.79
C ARG A 125 3.24 -0.29 9.29
N GLU A 126 2.24 0.25 9.97
CA GLU A 126 1.12 -0.54 10.50
C GLU A 126 0.35 -1.24 9.39
N ALA A 127 0.07 -0.55 8.28
CA ALA A 127 -0.62 -1.13 7.14
C ALA A 127 0.15 -2.29 6.48
N PHE A 128 1.45 -2.10 6.24
CA PHE A 128 2.27 -3.14 5.62
C PHE A 128 2.53 -4.32 6.56
N GLN A 129 2.74 -4.07 7.85
CA GLN A 129 2.86 -5.14 8.84
C GLN A 129 1.56 -5.94 8.97
N GLU A 130 0.38 -5.30 8.85
CA GLU A 130 -0.88 -6.03 8.86
C GLU A 130 -1.05 -6.93 7.62
N VAL A 131 -0.67 -6.45 6.43
CA VAL A 131 -0.87 -7.18 5.16
C VAL A 131 0.19 -8.25 4.90
N PHE A 132 1.45 -7.96 5.22
CA PHE A 132 2.58 -8.86 4.98
C PHE A 132 2.95 -9.69 6.22
N GLY A 133 2.47 -9.32 7.41
CA GLY A 133 2.85 -9.93 8.69
C GLY A 133 4.24 -9.50 9.16
N MET A 134 5.24 -9.66 8.29
CA MET A 134 6.65 -9.33 8.54
C MET A 134 7.11 -8.29 7.51
N ALA A 135 7.04 -7.00 7.86
CA ALA A 135 7.51 -5.90 7.02
C ALA A 135 8.40 -4.94 7.80
N THR A 136 9.56 -4.62 7.21
CA THR A 136 10.45 -3.55 7.67
C THR A 136 10.09 -2.27 6.94
N VAL A 137 9.78 -1.21 7.69
CA VAL A 137 9.40 0.09 7.12
C VAL A 137 10.22 1.20 7.78
N THR A 138 11.05 1.84 6.96
CA THR A 138 11.90 2.98 7.34
C THR A 138 11.40 4.26 6.69
N GLY A 139 11.64 5.41 7.31
CA GLY A 139 11.28 6.72 6.75
C GLY A 139 12.54 7.47 6.37
N GLU A 140 12.58 8.00 5.15
CA GLU A 140 13.66 8.84 4.66
C GLU A 140 13.14 10.25 4.32
N PRO A 141 13.77 11.32 4.83
CA PRO A 141 13.36 12.69 4.54
C PRO A 141 13.39 12.96 3.04
N SER A 142 12.26 13.41 2.49
CA SER A 142 12.16 13.77 1.08
C SER A 142 11.36 15.06 0.88
N GLN A 143 11.66 15.76 -0.20
CA GLN A 143 11.03 17.01 -0.58
C GLN A 143 10.60 16.94 -2.05
N SER A 144 9.48 17.59 -2.37
CA SER A 144 9.01 17.79 -3.74
C SER A 144 9.15 19.28 -4.11
N ASN A 145 9.30 19.58 -5.40
CA ASN A 145 9.28 20.94 -5.94
C ASN A 145 7.84 21.37 -6.28
N ILE A 146 6.89 20.96 -5.44
CA ILE A 146 5.47 21.29 -5.53
C ILE A 146 5.11 22.30 -4.46
N ALA A 147 4.09 23.11 -4.71
CA ALA A 147 3.59 24.06 -3.73
C ALA A 147 3.22 23.37 -2.39
N PRO A 148 3.37 24.05 -1.23
CA PRO A 148 3.01 23.49 0.07
C PRO A 148 1.59 22.95 0.16
N GLN A 149 0.65 23.58 -0.56
CA GLN A 149 -0.70 23.07 -0.77
C GLN A 149 -0.90 22.74 -2.24
N PRO A 150 -0.61 21.50 -2.67
CA PRO A 150 -0.87 21.08 -4.04
C PRO A 150 -2.36 21.20 -4.37
N VAL A 151 -2.67 21.60 -5.61
CA VAL A 151 -4.05 21.72 -6.11
C VAL A 151 -4.24 20.83 -7.32
N GLY A 152 -5.20 19.91 -7.21
CA GLY A 152 -5.55 18.94 -8.24
C GLY A 152 -4.70 17.67 -8.22
N TYR A 153 -5.26 16.61 -8.81
CA TYR A 153 -4.66 15.28 -8.85
C TYR A 153 -3.26 15.26 -9.46
N ALA A 154 -3.04 16.01 -10.55
CA ALA A 154 -1.74 16.05 -11.23
C ALA A 154 -0.63 16.60 -10.33
N ALA A 155 -0.92 17.62 -9.51
CA ALA A 155 0.05 18.18 -8.58
C ALA A 155 0.34 17.22 -7.42
N GLY A 156 -0.69 16.54 -6.90
CA GLY A 156 -0.54 15.52 -5.86
C GLY A 156 0.32 14.33 -6.33
N ALA A 157 -0.02 13.73 -7.47
CA ALA A 157 0.72 12.61 -8.04
C ALA A 157 2.18 12.99 -8.36
N LYS A 158 2.38 14.17 -8.98
CA LYS A 158 3.73 14.67 -9.26
C LYS A 158 4.54 14.92 -7.99
N GLY A 159 3.93 15.44 -6.92
CA GLY A 159 4.62 15.65 -5.65
C GLY A 159 5.05 14.35 -4.99
N ALA A 160 4.19 13.33 -4.99
CA ALA A 160 4.54 12.00 -4.50
C ALA A 160 5.68 11.38 -5.34
N GLN A 161 5.58 11.46 -6.67
CA GLN A 161 6.63 10.96 -7.57
C GLN A 161 7.98 11.65 -7.36
N GLU A 162 7.99 12.99 -7.30
CA GLU A 162 9.21 13.77 -7.11
C GLU A 162 9.93 13.42 -5.80
N ARG A 163 9.20 13.04 -4.76
CA ARG A 163 9.80 12.58 -3.51
C ARG A 163 10.56 11.27 -3.68
N ILE A 164 10.01 10.32 -4.44
CA ILE A 164 10.68 9.05 -4.74
C ILE A 164 11.91 9.31 -5.62
N ASP A 165 11.73 10.07 -6.69
CA ASP A 165 12.79 10.43 -7.63
C ASP A 165 13.92 11.19 -6.93
N GLY A 166 13.58 12.06 -5.99
CA GLY A 166 14.54 12.83 -5.19
C GLY A 166 15.44 11.92 -4.36
N LEU A 167 14.88 10.94 -3.66
CA LEU A 167 15.66 9.98 -2.88
C LEU A 167 16.57 9.11 -3.75
N ARG A 168 16.07 8.62 -4.90
CA ARG A 168 16.89 7.83 -5.84
C ARG A 168 18.02 8.66 -6.43
N ARG A 169 17.73 9.88 -6.88
CA ARG A 169 18.72 10.79 -7.47
C ARG A 169 19.80 11.20 -6.45
N ALA A 170 19.44 11.32 -5.19
CA ALA A 170 20.37 11.61 -4.10
C ALA A 170 21.18 10.36 -3.65
N GLY A 171 20.84 9.16 -4.11
CA GLY A 171 21.48 7.91 -3.71
C GLY A 171 21.21 7.50 -2.26
N VAL A 172 20.14 8.04 -1.65
CA VAL A 172 19.74 7.70 -0.26
C VAL A 172 19.17 6.28 -0.19
N ILE A 173 18.50 5.86 -1.25
CA ILE A 173 17.87 4.55 -1.38
C ILE A 173 18.45 3.79 -2.57
N HIS A 174 18.37 2.46 -2.51
CA HIS A 174 18.85 1.62 -3.60
C HIS A 174 17.90 1.68 -4.82
N GLU A 175 18.43 1.59 -6.04
CA GLU A 175 17.67 1.79 -7.29
C GLU A 175 16.48 0.84 -7.46
N LYS A 176 16.59 -0.37 -6.90
CA LYS A 176 15.55 -1.41 -6.96
C LYS A 176 14.73 -1.57 -5.68
N GLN A 177 14.94 -0.71 -4.68
CA GLN A 177 14.23 -0.81 -3.42
C GLN A 177 12.78 -0.32 -3.59
N PRO A 178 11.78 -1.02 -3.03
CA PRO A 178 10.41 -0.54 -2.98
C PRO A 178 10.30 0.74 -2.14
N VAL A 179 9.63 1.76 -2.68
CA VAL A 179 9.43 3.05 -2.02
C VAL A 179 7.97 3.42 -2.03
N VAL A 180 7.47 3.94 -0.91
CA VAL A 180 6.15 4.56 -0.79
C VAL A 180 6.32 6.06 -0.59
N ALA A 181 5.64 6.88 -1.39
CA ALA A 181 5.51 8.31 -1.15
C ALA A 181 4.05 8.70 -0.91
N LEU A 182 3.86 9.79 -0.17
CA LEU A 182 2.56 10.38 0.13
C LEU A 182 2.63 11.88 -0.16
N GLU A 183 1.64 12.39 -0.88
CA GLU A 183 1.43 13.83 -1.06
C GLU A 183 -0.07 14.15 -0.91
N ASN A 184 -0.39 15.09 -0.02
CA ASN A 184 -1.76 15.57 0.14
C ASN A 184 -2.02 16.75 -0.78
N PHE A 185 -3.20 16.79 -1.38
CA PHE A 185 -3.63 17.85 -2.27
C PHE A 185 -5.10 18.19 -2.05
N ILE A 186 -5.52 19.35 -2.52
CA ILE A 186 -6.93 19.73 -2.56
C ILE A 186 -7.48 19.67 -3.98
N ALA A 187 -8.73 19.25 -4.13
CA ALA A 187 -9.39 19.22 -5.43
C ALA A 187 -10.86 19.61 -5.32
N GLU A 188 -11.35 20.34 -6.32
CA GLU A 188 -12.77 20.56 -6.54
C GLU A 188 -13.35 19.36 -7.29
N LEU A 189 -14.21 18.58 -6.63
CA LEU A 189 -14.83 17.39 -7.25
C LEU A 189 -16.22 17.69 -7.82
N PHE A 190 -16.88 18.73 -7.31
CA PHE A 190 -18.13 19.26 -7.82
C PHE A 190 -18.08 20.78 -7.74
N PRO A 191 -18.92 21.52 -8.48
CA PRO A 191 -18.96 22.98 -8.41
C PRO A 191 -19.02 23.47 -6.96
N GLU A 192 -18.04 24.26 -6.58
CA GLU A 192 -17.83 24.85 -5.25
C GLU A 192 -17.62 23.84 -4.09
N LYS A 193 -17.44 22.56 -4.39
CA LYS A 193 -17.19 21.50 -3.39
C LYS A 193 -15.76 21.00 -3.49
N TRP A 194 -14.99 21.40 -2.49
CA TRP A 194 -13.57 21.09 -2.36
C TRP A 194 -13.34 19.97 -1.36
N PHE A 195 -12.27 19.22 -1.59
CA PHE A 195 -11.89 18.09 -0.78
C PHE A 195 -10.37 18.04 -0.61
N ASP A 196 -9.92 17.59 0.56
CA ASP A 196 -8.55 17.16 0.81
C ASP A 196 -8.42 15.66 0.52
N ILE A 197 -7.38 15.28 -0.22
CA ILE A 197 -7.11 13.92 -0.67
C ILE A 197 -5.59 13.68 -0.61
N GLY A 198 -5.16 12.52 -0.12
CA GLY A 198 -3.79 12.05 -0.20
C GLY A 198 -3.59 11.13 -1.40
N CYS A 199 -2.53 11.35 -2.18
CA CYS A 199 -2.02 10.42 -3.19
C CYS A 199 -0.88 9.61 -2.58
N LEU A 200 -1.03 8.28 -2.54
CA LEU A 200 0.00 7.34 -2.17
C LEU A 200 0.50 6.63 -3.42
N ILE A 201 1.80 6.69 -3.67
CA ILE A 201 2.45 5.96 -4.77
C ILE A 201 3.44 4.97 -4.16
N LEU A 202 3.33 3.70 -4.55
CA LEU A 202 4.37 2.70 -4.34
C LEU A 202 5.08 2.44 -5.66
N GLU A 203 6.41 2.50 -5.65
CA GLU A 203 7.23 2.07 -6.77
C GLU A 203 8.25 1.03 -6.35
N ASP A 204 8.26 -0.08 -7.08
CA ASP A 204 9.26 -1.13 -7.00
C ASP A 204 9.85 -1.39 -8.39
N PRO A 205 10.97 -0.72 -8.72
CA PRO A 205 11.67 -0.94 -9.99
C PRO A 205 12.28 -2.34 -10.13
N GLY A 206 12.50 -3.05 -9.02
CA GLY A 206 13.02 -4.41 -9.03
C GLY A 206 12.05 -5.40 -9.67
N HIS A 207 10.75 -5.22 -9.38
CA HIS A 207 9.67 -6.03 -9.95
C HIS A 207 8.89 -5.33 -11.07
N GLY A 208 9.23 -4.08 -11.40
CA GLY A 208 8.52 -3.29 -12.41
C GLY A 208 7.10 -2.90 -11.99
N ILE A 209 6.87 -2.76 -10.68
CA ILE A 209 5.56 -2.48 -10.09
C ILE A 209 5.44 -1.00 -9.74
N CYS A 210 4.33 -0.38 -10.14
CA CYS A 210 3.92 0.95 -9.71
C CYS A 210 2.42 0.88 -9.33
N VAL A 211 2.09 1.25 -8.10
CA VAL A 211 0.71 1.26 -7.59
C VAL A 211 0.40 2.64 -7.05
N GLU A 212 -0.73 3.22 -7.48
CA GLU A 212 -1.24 4.49 -7.00
C GLU A 212 -2.59 4.30 -6.31
N VAL A 213 -2.75 4.87 -5.12
CA VAL A 213 -3.97 4.82 -4.32
C VAL A 213 -4.27 6.21 -3.74
N PHE A 214 -5.55 6.57 -3.68
CA PHE A 214 -6.00 7.80 -3.04
C PHE A 214 -6.65 7.54 -1.69
N THR A 215 -6.48 8.46 -0.74
CA THR A 215 -7.23 8.43 0.52
C THR A 215 -8.71 8.72 0.30
N GLN A 216 -9.52 8.46 1.33
CA GLN A 216 -10.87 9.01 1.38
C GLN A 216 -10.81 10.54 1.30
N ALA A 217 -11.72 11.11 0.50
CA ALA A 217 -11.85 12.55 0.33
C ALA A 217 -12.46 13.19 1.59
N THR A 218 -11.78 14.17 2.16
CA THR A 218 -12.26 14.93 3.32
C THR A 218 -12.86 16.25 2.85
N PRO A 219 -14.14 16.55 3.11
CA PRO A 219 -14.76 17.77 2.62
C PRO A 219 -14.14 19.02 3.24
N LEU A 220 -13.96 20.05 2.41
CA LEU A 220 -13.48 21.37 2.78
C LEU A 220 -14.51 22.43 2.43
N THR A 221 -14.59 23.48 3.26
CA THR A 221 -15.47 24.62 2.99
C THR A 221 -14.84 25.53 1.94
N LEU A 222 -15.67 26.08 1.06
CA LEU A 222 -15.23 27.04 0.04
C LEU A 222 -14.52 28.27 0.65
N GLU A 223 -14.96 28.71 1.83
CA GLU A 223 -14.38 29.84 2.55
C GLU A 223 -12.89 29.64 2.84
N HIS A 224 -12.49 28.48 3.35
CA HIS A 224 -11.08 28.21 3.64
C HIS A 224 -10.23 28.16 2.36
N ILE A 225 -10.79 27.67 1.25
CA ILE A 225 -10.13 27.63 -0.06
C ILE A 225 -9.93 29.05 -0.60
N GLN A 226 -10.98 29.88 -0.55
CA GLN A 226 -10.90 31.28 -0.97
C GLN A 226 -9.89 32.08 -0.12
N GLN A 227 -9.82 31.80 1.18
CA GLN A 227 -8.83 32.40 2.05
C GLN A 227 -7.40 31.99 1.66
N ALA A 228 -7.16 30.70 1.39
CA ALA A 228 -5.84 30.24 0.91
C ALA A 228 -5.47 30.86 -0.45
N HIS A 229 -6.43 31.02 -1.37
CA HIS A 229 -6.22 31.71 -2.65
C HIS A 229 -5.88 33.19 -2.47
N SER A 230 -6.59 33.91 -1.60
CA SER A 230 -6.35 35.34 -1.38
C SER A 230 -4.99 35.61 -0.72
N LEU A 231 -4.49 34.68 0.09
CA LEU A 231 -3.15 34.73 0.67
C LEU A 231 -2.04 34.27 -0.26
N THR A 232 -2.36 33.74 -1.45
CA THR A 232 -1.36 33.28 -2.42
C THR A 232 -1.05 34.39 -3.43
N PRO A 233 0.17 34.97 -3.41
CA PRO A 233 0.56 36.05 -4.33
C PRO A 233 0.44 35.62 -5.80
N PRO A 234 0.09 36.55 -6.71
CA PRO A 234 -0.02 36.24 -8.13
C PRO A 234 1.32 35.85 -8.77
N ASP A 235 2.43 36.33 -8.22
CA ASP A 235 3.82 36.07 -8.64
C ASP A 235 4.46 34.86 -7.95
N TYR A 236 3.70 34.08 -7.20
CA TYR A 236 4.19 32.87 -6.55
C TYR A 236 4.74 31.85 -7.56
N SER A 237 6.01 31.45 -7.40
CA SER A 237 6.75 30.62 -8.38
C SER A 237 6.16 29.23 -8.61
N LEU A 238 5.53 28.63 -7.60
CA LEU A 238 4.92 27.30 -7.69
C LEU A 238 3.40 27.35 -7.89
N ARG A 239 2.84 28.50 -8.28
CA ARG A 239 1.40 28.69 -8.51
C ARG A 239 0.81 27.73 -9.55
N TRP A 240 1.63 27.24 -10.47
CA TRP A 240 1.26 26.20 -11.43
C TRP A 240 0.85 24.87 -10.78
N SER A 241 1.31 24.62 -9.55
CA SER A 241 1.09 23.37 -8.81
C SER A 241 0.19 23.52 -7.59
N GLY A 242 -0.03 24.75 -7.11
CA GLY A 242 -0.93 24.97 -5.97
C GLY A 242 -0.74 26.30 -5.25
N LEU A 243 -1.06 26.29 -3.95
CA LEU A 243 -1.13 27.47 -3.09
C LEU A 243 0.04 27.52 -2.12
N VAL A 244 0.41 28.73 -1.70
CA VAL A 244 1.52 28.94 -0.75
C VAL A 244 1.12 28.64 0.69
N VAL A 245 -0.17 28.80 1.02
CA VAL A 245 -0.74 28.53 2.34
C VAL A 245 -1.60 27.27 2.28
N THR A 246 -1.43 26.39 3.25
CA THR A 246 -2.21 25.16 3.38
C THR A 246 -3.55 25.38 4.07
N VAL A 247 -4.52 24.53 3.76
CA VAL A 247 -5.83 24.56 4.40
C VAL A 247 -5.73 24.23 5.89
N GLY A 248 -4.76 23.37 6.27
CA GLY A 248 -4.46 23.12 7.69
C GLY A 248 -4.02 24.39 8.44
N GLU A 249 -3.19 25.24 7.81
CA GLU A 249 -2.80 26.53 8.39
C GLU A 249 -3.96 27.53 8.46
N ILE A 250 -4.87 27.50 7.48
CA ILE A 250 -6.10 28.30 7.55
C ILE A 250 -6.98 27.85 8.71
N LEU A 251 -7.23 26.55 8.83
CA LEU A 251 -8.08 25.97 9.88
C LEU A 251 -7.53 26.24 11.28
N GLU A 252 -6.22 26.09 11.48
CA GLU A 252 -5.55 26.39 12.76
C GLU A 252 -5.70 27.86 13.17
N ARG A 253 -5.74 28.79 12.22
CA ARG A 253 -5.95 30.23 12.50
C ARG A 253 -7.41 30.56 12.76
N SER A 254 -8.34 29.87 12.09
CA SER A 254 -9.76 30.20 12.10
C SER A 254 -10.54 29.50 13.23
N LEU A 255 -10.07 28.36 13.74
CA LEU A 255 -10.80 27.53 14.70
C LEU A 255 -9.96 27.22 15.95
N PRO A 256 -10.53 27.34 17.16
CA PRO A 256 -9.81 27.05 18.40
C PRO A 256 -9.52 25.55 18.55
N ASN A 257 -8.35 25.23 19.12
CA ASN A 257 -7.91 23.85 19.43
C ASN A 257 -7.76 22.91 18.21
N ILE A 258 -7.52 23.46 17.02
CA ILE A 258 -7.20 22.66 15.83
C ILE A 258 -5.69 22.72 15.58
N SER A 259 -5.07 21.55 15.41
CA SER A 259 -3.69 21.45 14.92
C SER A 259 -3.69 21.41 13.39
N ARG A 260 -2.82 22.20 12.74
CA ARG A 260 -2.65 22.13 11.28
C ARG A 260 -2.24 20.75 10.76
N THR A 261 -1.67 19.89 11.60
CA THR A 261 -1.17 18.55 11.21
C THR A 261 -2.16 17.42 11.39
N ASP A 262 -3.28 17.63 12.09
CA ASP A 262 -4.30 16.60 12.32
C ASP A 262 -5.70 17.23 12.43
N TRP A 263 -5.96 18.23 11.58
CA TRP A 263 -7.23 18.95 11.56
C TRP A 263 -8.38 18.03 11.15
N HIS A 264 -8.10 16.96 10.39
CA HIS A 264 -9.06 15.92 10.00
C HIS A 264 -9.79 15.38 11.23
N LYS A 265 -9.09 15.13 12.34
CA LYS A 265 -9.70 14.60 13.56
C LYS A 265 -10.77 15.53 14.11
N SER A 266 -10.53 16.84 14.07
CA SER A 266 -11.48 17.84 14.56
C SER A 266 -12.68 18.01 13.61
N VAL A 267 -12.49 17.79 12.31
CA VAL A 267 -13.53 18.01 11.28
C VAL A 267 -14.36 16.76 11.01
N THR A 268 -13.76 15.58 10.97
CA THR A 268 -14.41 14.31 10.58
C THR A 268 -14.46 13.28 11.70
N GLY A 269 -13.70 13.48 12.79
CA GLY A 269 -13.51 12.49 13.84
C GLY A 269 -12.42 11.45 13.52
N LEU A 270 -11.91 11.39 12.29
CA LEU A 270 -10.82 10.50 11.89
C LEU A 270 -9.48 11.26 11.88
N SER A 271 -8.46 10.69 12.53
CA SER A 271 -7.12 11.26 12.44
C SER A 271 -6.54 11.08 11.04
N GLN A 272 -5.66 12.00 10.65
CA GLN A 272 -4.90 11.90 9.42
C GLN A 272 -4.09 10.59 9.37
N HIS A 273 -3.54 10.16 10.50
CA HIS A 273 -2.89 8.85 10.64
C HIS A 273 -3.80 7.71 10.16
N HIS A 274 -5.04 7.67 10.65
CA HIS A 274 -5.98 6.59 10.31
C HIS A 274 -6.37 6.64 8.82
N ILE A 275 -6.59 7.84 8.29
CA ILE A 275 -6.91 8.03 6.86
C ILE A 275 -5.77 7.51 5.97
N ILE A 276 -4.52 7.83 6.31
CA ILE A 276 -3.33 7.33 5.59
C ILE A 276 -3.21 5.82 5.74
N GLN A 277 -3.40 5.28 6.95
CA GLN A 277 -3.30 3.85 7.23
C GLN A 277 -4.30 3.05 6.38
N CYS A 278 -5.55 3.51 6.26
CA CYS A 278 -6.55 2.87 5.41
C CYS A 278 -6.10 2.81 3.94
N ALA A 279 -5.60 3.92 3.40
CA ALA A 279 -5.11 3.95 2.01
C ALA A 279 -3.85 3.09 1.82
N ALA A 280 -2.92 3.15 2.77
CA ALA A 280 -1.69 2.35 2.76
C ALA A 280 -1.98 0.85 2.84
N LYS A 281 -3.06 0.44 3.53
CA LYS A 281 -3.48 -0.97 3.58
C LYS A 281 -4.01 -1.46 2.24
N VAL A 282 -4.76 -0.62 1.52
CA VAL A 282 -5.17 -0.90 0.14
C VAL A 282 -3.93 -1.00 -0.76
N LEU A 283 -3.01 -0.04 -0.65
CA LEU A 283 -1.74 -0.03 -1.40
C LEU A 283 -0.93 -1.32 -1.17
N ALA A 284 -0.72 -1.70 0.10
CA ALA A 284 -0.02 -2.91 0.47
C ALA A 284 -0.70 -4.18 -0.06
N GLY A 285 -2.04 -4.25 0.00
CA GLY A 285 -2.81 -5.37 -0.53
C GLY A 285 -2.68 -5.53 -2.05
N LEU A 286 -2.82 -4.43 -2.79
CA LEU A 286 -2.65 -4.41 -4.25
C LEU A 286 -1.23 -4.78 -4.65
N TYR A 287 -0.24 -4.27 -3.92
CA TYR A 287 1.14 -4.58 -4.17
C TYR A 287 1.47 -6.06 -3.89
N LYS A 288 0.96 -6.63 -2.79
CA LYS A 288 1.08 -8.07 -2.49
C LYS A 288 0.51 -8.95 -3.61
N GLN A 289 -0.62 -8.54 -4.20
CA GLN A 289 -1.22 -9.26 -5.33
C GLN A 289 -0.34 -9.25 -6.58
N GLN A 290 0.44 -8.18 -6.80
CA GLN A 290 1.34 -8.08 -7.95
C GLN A 290 2.68 -8.78 -7.73
N LEU A 291 3.13 -8.90 -6.47
CA LEU A 291 4.35 -9.64 -6.12
C LEU A 291 4.19 -11.15 -6.27
N LEU A 292 2.99 -11.67 -6.02
CA LEU A 292 2.71 -13.09 -6.23
C LEU A 292 2.51 -13.32 -7.73
N PRO A 293 3.36 -14.09 -8.42
CA PRO A 293 3.03 -14.53 -9.77
C PRO A 293 1.70 -15.26 -9.69
N TRP A 294 0.79 -14.99 -10.63
CA TRP A 294 -0.43 -15.76 -10.79
C TRP A 294 -0.02 -17.22 -11.04
N THR A 295 0.04 -18.02 -9.98
CA THR A 295 0.14 -19.47 -10.10
C THR A 295 -1.25 -19.95 -10.48
N GLU A 296 -1.43 -20.25 -11.77
CA GLU A 296 -2.48 -21.14 -12.27
C GLU A 296 -2.36 -22.55 -11.65
#